data_AF-A0A136MX23-F1
#
_entry.id   AF-A0A136MX23-F1
#
_cell.length_a   1.000
_cell.length_b   1.000
_cell.length_c   1.000
_cell.angle_alpha   90.00
_cell.angle_beta   90.00
_cell.angle_gamma   90.00
#
_symmetry.space_group_name_H-M   'P 1'
#
loop_
_entity.id
_entity.type
_entity.pdbx_description
1 polymer ?
#
loop_
_entity_poly.entity_id
_entity_poly.type
_entity_poly.pdbx_seq_one_letter_code
_entity_poly.pdbx_strand_id
1 'polypeptide(L)'
;MKSFKFSALVVLILIGTGLSVIAQPFYLPKLNYGYDALEPYIDAQTMEIHYSKHHLGYVNNLNKAIKGTRAENLSIEEIMVYAGRRGDAVRNNSGGHYNHSLFWSILSPNAAKFPSGMLDDAINMNFSSLDSLKRLLNSGAATRFGSGWVWLYVTPEKKLAVCSTPNQDNPIMDVAGKNRGIPILGIDVWEHAYYLKYQNKRGDYLNAIWNVLDWNAVGKRYEAALNDPFLKVIEKDAWQELKDFHMVMAQTFHPMEDGNFQPIRTRSAEMVEKAKLLAKAPVPTSFRSPEITKAINDLVEGSEMLDKLVKKGAKDSKILKSLSGLHDTFHVIQGLCSDEH
;
A
#
# COMPACT_ATOMS: atom_id res chain seq x y z
N MET A 1 -12.16 62.55 59.78
CA MET A 1 -12.48 63.21 58.49
C MET A 1 -11.37 62.92 57.48
N LYS A 2 -11.73 62.73 56.20
CA LYS A 2 -10.93 62.33 55.02
C LYS A 2 -10.91 60.80 54.80
N SER A 3 -11.99 60.22 54.26
CA SER A 3 -12.41 60.14 52.84
C SER A 3 -11.78 58.95 52.11
N PHE A 4 -12.59 57.88 51.99
CA PHE A 4 -12.39 56.72 51.14
C PHE A 4 -12.23 57.12 49.66
N LYS A 5 -11.27 56.52 48.97
CA LYS A 5 -11.27 56.39 47.50
C LYS A 5 -11.18 54.91 47.16
N PHE A 6 -12.28 54.36 46.64
CA PHE A 6 -12.31 53.05 45.98
C PHE A 6 -11.66 53.21 44.60
N SER A 7 -10.54 52.51 44.36
CA SER A 7 -10.05 52.28 43.00
C SER A 7 -10.51 50.90 42.56
N ALA A 8 -11.37 50.87 41.54
CA ALA A 8 -11.77 49.66 40.85
C ALA A 8 -10.57 49.09 40.08
N LEU A 9 -10.13 47.88 40.46
CA LEU A 9 -9.14 47.12 39.73
C LEU A 9 -9.84 46.40 38.58
N VAL A 10 -9.68 46.91 37.35
CA VAL A 10 -10.11 46.22 36.13
C VAL A 10 -9.11 45.10 35.86
N VAL A 11 -9.52 43.85 36.07
CA VAL A 11 -8.78 42.67 35.67
C VAL A 11 -9.02 42.45 34.17
N LEU A 12 -8.04 42.79 33.34
CA LEU A 12 -8.04 42.45 31.93
C LEU A 12 -7.70 40.96 31.79
N ILE A 13 -8.70 40.11 31.56
CA ILE A 13 -8.48 38.71 31.20
C ILE A 13 -8.09 38.67 29.71
N LEU A 14 -6.79 38.55 29.43
CA LEU A 14 -6.31 38.18 28.10
C LEU A 14 -6.66 36.71 27.85
N ILE A 15 -7.75 36.47 27.12
CA ILE A 15 -8.04 35.16 26.54
C ILE A 15 -7.06 34.98 25.38
N GLY A 16 -5.94 34.30 25.65
CA GLY A 16 -5.05 33.82 24.61
C GLY A 16 -5.77 32.78 23.78
N THR A 17 -6.28 33.16 22.61
CA THR A 17 -6.71 32.22 21.58
C THR A 17 -5.46 31.54 21.04
N GLY A 18 -5.10 30.40 21.63
CA GLY A 18 -4.13 29.49 21.04
C GLY A 18 -4.65 29.06 19.67
N LEU A 19 -4.07 29.62 18.61
CA LEU A 19 -4.16 29.05 17.28
C LEU A 19 -3.55 27.65 17.37
N SER A 20 -4.41 26.65 17.53
CA SER A 20 -4.03 25.26 17.37
C SER A 20 -3.60 25.13 15.91
N VAL A 21 -2.29 25.11 15.67
CA VAL A 21 -1.74 24.68 14.39
C VAL A 21 -2.16 23.23 14.27
N ILE A 22 -3.23 22.98 13.51
CA ILE A 22 -3.65 21.62 13.19
C ILE A 22 -2.50 21.05 12.35
N ALA A 23 -1.60 20.30 13.00
CA ALA A 23 -0.56 19.55 12.31
C ALA A 23 -1.25 18.64 11.29
N GLN A 24 -0.88 18.77 10.03
CA GLN A 24 -1.40 17.89 8.98
C GLN A 24 -0.61 16.57 8.99
N PRO A 25 -1.23 15.43 8.66
CA PRO A 25 -0.53 14.15 8.68
C PRO A 25 0.46 14.00 7.51
N PHE A 26 0.13 14.54 6.33
CA PHE A 26 1.00 14.49 5.14
C PHE A 26 1.43 15.87 4.66
N TYR A 27 2.64 15.95 4.09
CA TYR A 27 3.26 17.21 3.65
C TYR A 27 3.80 17.06 2.22
N LEU A 28 3.81 18.16 1.48
CA LEU A 28 4.49 18.21 0.19
C LEU A 28 6.01 18.12 0.42
N PRO A 29 6.71 17.08 -0.07
CA PRO A 29 8.14 16.91 0.18
C PRO A 29 8.93 17.98 -0.56
N LYS A 30 9.91 18.60 0.10
CA LYS A 30 10.75 19.63 -0.51
C LYS A 30 11.53 19.06 -1.70
N LEU A 31 11.53 19.77 -2.84
CA LEU A 31 12.44 19.46 -3.96
C LEU A 31 13.90 19.73 -3.58
N ASN A 32 14.78 18.81 -3.97
CA ASN A 32 16.22 18.91 -3.72
C ASN A 32 16.99 19.63 -4.85
N TYR A 33 16.27 20.19 -5.81
CA TYR A 33 16.80 20.90 -6.99
C TYR A 33 15.79 21.95 -7.46
N GLY A 34 16.24 22.93 -8.24
CA GLY A 34 15.39 23.98 -8.82
C GLY A 34 14.44 23.44 -9.89
N TYR A 35 13.37 24.17 -10.20
CA TYR A 35 12.40 23.76 -11.23
C TYR A 35 13.04 23.64 -12.63
N ASP A 36 14.02 24.46 -12.94
CA ASP A 36 14.76 24.47 -14.21
C ASP A 36 15.91 23.45 -14.26
N ALA A 37 16.22 22.76 -13.16
CA ALA A 37 17.40 21.91 -13.06
C ALA A 37 17.35 20.68 -13.97
N LEU A 38 16.18 20.30 -14.47
CA LEU A 38 15.97 19.12 -15.33
C LEU A 38 15.87 19.47 -16.83
N GLU A 39 16.10 20.72 -17.20
CA GLU A 39 16.26 21.12 -18.60
C GLU A 39 17.49 20.45 -19.24
N PRO A 40 17.47 20.12 -20.54
CA PRO A 40 16.40 20.38 -21.50
C PRO A 40 15.36 19.23 -21.57
N TYR A 41 15.22 18.39 -20.55
CA TYR A 41 14.42 17.15 -20.62
C TYR A 41 13.03 17.28 -20.00
N ILE A 42 12.90 18.04 -18.92
CA ILE A 42 11.61 18.45 -18.36
C ILE A 42 11.70 19.96 -18.16
N ASP A 43 10.74 20.70 -18.73
CA ASP A 43 10.77 22.15 -18.67
C ASP A 43 10.40 22.70 -17.28
N ALA A 44 10.96 23.86 -16.95
CA ALA A 44 10.77 24.48 -15.64
C ALA A 44 9.29 24.75 -15.31
N GLN A 45 8.49 25.10 -16.31
CA GLN A 45 7.07 25.38 -16.13
C GLN A 45 6.30 24.11 -15.78
N THR A 46 6.58 22.99 -16.45
CA THR A 46 6.06 21.67 -16.08
C THR A 46 6.46 21.32 -14.65
N MET A 47 7.74 21.45 -14.28
CA MET A 47 8.21 21.16 -12.92
C MET A 47 7.48 21.96 -11.86
N GLU A 48 7.31 23.28 -12.07
CA GLU A 48 6.59 24.15 -11.14
C GLU A 48 5.11 23.75 -11.00
N ILE A 49 4.39 23.53 -12.10
CA ILE A 49 2.96 23.23 -12.09
C ILE A 49 2.72 21.82 -11.53
N HIS A 50 3.50 20.84 -11.96
CA HIS A 50 3.38 19.44 -11.55
C HIS A 50 3.65 19.28 -10.04
N TYR A 51 4.65 19.97 -9.50
CA TYR A 51 4.94 19.99 -8.07
C TYR A 51 3.97 20.86 -7.26
N SER A 52 3.87 22.15 -7.59
CA SER A 52 3.18 23.14 -6.74
C SER A 52 1.66 23.16 -6.90
N LYS A 53 1.11 22.54 -7.94
CA LYS A 53 -0.34 22.44 -8.18
C LYS A 53 -0.83 21.01 -8.10
N HIS A 54 -0.33 20.11 -8.95
CA HIS A 54 -0.84 18.73 -9.00
C HIS A 54 -0.48 17.95 -7.73
N HIS A 55 0.81 17.87 -7.37
CA HIS A 55 1.22 17.16 -6.16
C HIS A 55 0.66 17.82 -4.90
N LEU A 56 0.75 19.15 -4.77
CA LEU A 56 0.15 19.87 -3.64
C LEU A 56 -1.37 19.62 -3.53
N GLY A 57 -2.08 19.54 -4.65
CA GLY A 57 -3.50 19.19 -4.70
C GLY A 57 -3.78 17.83 -4.08
N TYR A 58 -2.99 16.80 -4.43
CA TYR A 58 -3.12 15.47 -3.83
C TYR A 58 -2.87 15.49 -2.32
N VAL A 59 -1.84 16.19 -1.84
CA VAL A 59 -1.55 16.32 -0.40
C VAL A 59 -2.74 16.96 0.34
N ASN A 60 -3.21 18.11 -0.13
CA ASN A 60 -4.31 18.84 0.50
C ASN A 60 -5.61 18.03 0.53
N ASN A 61 -5.93 17.37 -0.59
CA ASN A 61 -7.14 16.57 -0.70
C ASN A 61 -7.06 15.28 0.13
N LEU A 62 -5.88 14.65 0.23
CA LEU A 62 -5.66 13.50 1.11
C LEU A 62 -5.92 13.89 2.56
N ASN A 63 -5.24 14.94 3.05
CA ASN A 63 -5.41 15.44 4.42
C ASN A 63 -6.88 15.78 4.72
N LYS A 64 -7.60 16.38 3.76
CA LYS A 64 -9.04 16.64 3.87
C LYS A 64 -9.86 15.35 3.95
N ALA A 65 -9.54 14.34 3.13
CA ALA A 65 -10.30 13.10 3.03
C ALA A 65 -10.16 12.20 4.26
N ILE A 66 -9.02 12.26 4.96
CA ILE A 66 -8.74 11.41 6.13
C ILE A 66 -9.04 12.06 7.47
N LYS A 67 -9.26 13.37 7.50
CA LYS A 67 -9.50 14.14 8.74
C LYS A 67 -10.67 13.55 9.55
N GLY A 68 -10.43 13.26 10.82
CA GLY A 68 -11.41 12.66 11.73
C GLY A 68 -11.70 11.18 11.46
N THR A 69 -10.92 10.53 10.59
CA THR A 69 -11.02 9.09 10.34
C THR A 69 -9.83 8.36 10.96
N ARG A 70 -9.91 7.03 11.07
CA ARG A 70 -8.77 6.21 11.52
C ARG A 70 -7.53 6.37 10.64
N ALA A 71 -7.70 6.74 9.37
CA ALA A 71 -6.59 6.90 8.43
C ALA A 71 -5.69 8.11 8.74
N GLU A 72 -6.13 9.03 9.60
CA GLU A 72 -5.33 10.19 10.03
C GLU A 72 -4.07 9.78 10.83
N ASN A 73 -4.08 8.59 11.45
CA ASN A 73 -2.99 8.07 12.26
C ASN A 73 -2.17 6.97 11.56
N LEU A 74 -2.39 6.75 10.26
CA LEU A 74 -1.73 5.70 9.48
C LEU A 74 -0.61 6.28 8.62
N SER A 75 0.42 5.48 8.33
CA SER A 75 1.40 5.80 7.30
C SER A 75 0.74 5.84 5.90
N ILE A 76 1.41 6.46 4.93
CA ILE A 76 0.89 6.51 3.56
C ILE A 76 0.73 5.11 2.97
N GLU A 77 1.66 4.20 3.26
CA GLU A 77 1.63 2.79 2.84
C GLU A 77 0.48 2.01 3.50
N GLU A 78 0.24 2.21 4.80
CA GLU A 78 -0.89 1.59 5.53
C GLU A 78 -2.26 2.07 4.99
N ILE A 79 -2.32 3.30 4.51
CA ILE A 79 -3.50 3.80 3.79
C ILE A 79 -3.64 3.08 2.45
N MET A 80 -2.55 3.03 1.67
CA MET A 80 -2.57 2.53 0.30
C MET A 80 -2.78 1.03 0.17
N VAL A 81 -2.27 0.22 1.11
CA VAL A 81 -2.33 -1.25 1.03
C VAL A 81 -3.76 -1.79 0.93
N TYR A 82 -4.76 -1.00 1.37
CA TYR A 82 -6.19 -1.26 1.23
C TYR A 82 -6.96 -0.08 0.59
N ALA A 83 -6.31 0.67 -0.31
CA ALA A 83 -6.87 1.87 -0.92
C ALA A 83 -8.24 1.64 -1.56
N GLY A 84 -8.45 0.50 -2.22
CA GLY A 84 -9.72 0.15 -2.87
C GLY A 84 -10.90 0.10 -1.90
N ARG A 85 -10.65 -0.07 -0.61
CA ARG A 85 -11.67 -0.14 0.45
C ARG A 85 -11.91 1.19 1.16
N ARG A 86 -11.13 2.24 0.82
CA ARG A 86 -11.17 3.56 1.49
C ARG A 86 -11.89 4.65 0.68
N GLY A 87 -12.50 4.28 -0.45
CA GLY A 87 -13.20 5.20 -1.35
C GLY A 87 -12.24 6.01 -2.24
N ASP A 88 -12.79 6.55 -3.32
CA ASP A 88 -12.02 7.15 -4.40
C ASP A 88 -11.19 8.37 -3.96
N ALA A 89 -11.72 9.18 -3.04
CA ALA A 89 -11.01 10.36 -2.54
C ALA A 89 -9.71 9.97 -1.82
N VAL A 90 -9.73 8.96 -0.95
CA VAL A 90 -8.52 8.50 -0.26
C VAL A 90 -7.59 7.82 -1.27
N ARG A 91 -8.11 6.86 -2.06
CA ARG A 91 -7.32 6.11 -3.06
C ARG A 91 -6.57 7.01 -4.03
N ASN A 92 -7.28 7.94 -4.68
CA ASN A 92 -6.69 8.78 -5.72
C ASN A 92 -5.65 9.75 -5.15
N ASN A 93 -5.90 10.32 -3.96
CA ASN A 93 -5.02 11.31 -3.37
C ASN A 93 -3.85 10.69 -2.58
N SER A 94 -4.02 9.52 -1.96
CA SER A 94 -2.91 8.77 -1.36
C SER A 94 -1.95 8.27 -2.42
N GLY A 95 -2.50 7.71 -3.51
CA GLY A 95 -1.73 7.36 -4.69
C GLY A 95 -1.01 8.56 -5.28
N GLY A 96 -1.73 9.66 -5.53
CA GLY A 96 -1.16 10.87 -6.08
C GLY A 96 0.00 11.41 -5.23
N HIS A 97 -0.16 11.46 -3.91
CA HIS A 97 0.91 11.90 -3.01
C HIS A 97 2.13 10.96 -3.05
N TYR A 98 1.93 9.64 -2.91
CA TYR A 98 3.04 8.68 -2.92
C TYR A 98 3.79 8.67 -4.26
N ASN A 99 3.05 8.60 -5.36
CA ASN A 99 3.61 8.48 -6.71
C ASN A 99 4.53 9.65 -7.03
N HIS A 100 4.08 10.88 -6.74
CA HIS A 100 4.87 12.08 -7.00
C HIS A 100 6.04 12.22 -6.03
N SER A 101 5.85 11.86 -4.75
CA SER A 101 6.95 11.84 -3.76
C SER A 101 8.08 10.89 -4.19
N LEU A 102 7.73 9.72 -4.74
CA LEU A 102 8.69 8.82 -5.38
C LEU A 102 9.33 9.49 -6.60
N PHE A 103 8.53 10.02 -7.52
CA PHE A 103 8.99 10.61 -8.78
C PHE A 103 10.06 11.68 -8.58
N TRP A 104 9.82 12.67 -7.70
CA TRP A 104 10.80 13.72 -7.43
C TRP A 104 12.10 13.19 -6.82
N SER A 105 12.02 12.11 -6.05
CA SER A 105 13.20 11.57 -5.37
C SER A 105 14.13 10.76 -6.26
N ILE A 106 13.67 10.33 -7.45
CA ILE A 106 14.45 9.52 -8.40
C ILE A 106 14.92 10.34 -9.61
N LEU A 107 14.70 11.65 -9.60
CA LEU A 107 15.19 12.56 -10.63
C LEU A 107 16.34 13.40 -10.08
N SER A 108 17.29 13.76 -10.95
CA SER A 108 18.44 14.57 -10.59
C SER A 108 19.03 15.31 -11.80
N PRO A 109 19.48 16.56 -11.64
CA PRO A 109 20.31 17.24 -12.65
C PRO A 109 21.63 16.50 -12.91
N ASN A 110 22.14 15.79 -11.91
CA ASN A 110 23.38 15.02 -11.94
C ASN A 110 23.10 13.52 -11.84
N ALA A 111 22.11 13.04 -12.61
CA ALA A 111 21.66 11.66 -12.58
C ALA A 111 22.79 10.66 -12.92
N ALA A 112 22.99 9.68 -12.04
CA ALA A 112 23.78 8.51 -12.38
C ALA A 112 23.09 7.76 -13.53
N LYS A 113 23.81 7.53 -14.63
CA LYS A 113 23.23 7.02 -15.88
C LYS A 113 23.02 5.50 -15.91
N PHE A 114 23.67 4.78 -14.99
CA PHE A 114 23.65 3.33 -14.91
C PHE A 114 23.42 2.89 -13.46
N PRO A 115 22.69 1.78 -13.24
CA PRO A 115 22.64 1.13 -11.94
C PRO A 115 24.02 0.58 -11.57
N SER A 116 24.20 0.31 -10.29
CA SER A 116 25.40 -0.34 -9.77
C SER A 116 25.03 -1.27 -8.62
N GLY A 117 25.98 -2.12 -8.21
CA GLY A 117 25.81 -3.04 -7.10
C GLY A 117 24.61 -3.97 -7.26
N MET A 118 23.90 -4.23 -6.15
CA MET A 118 22.81 -5.22 -6.10
C MET A 118 21.69 -4.94 -7.10
N LEU A 119 21.42 -3.66 -7.41
CA LEU A 119 20.38 -3.32 -8.38
C LEU A 119 20.80 -3.70 -9.81
N ASP A 120 22.06 -3.48 -10.19
CA ASP A 120 22.54 -3.85 -11.53
C ASP A 120 22.50 -5.38 -11.72
N ASP A 121 22.96 -6.13 -10.72
CA ASP A 121 22.90 -7.60 -10.72
C ASP A 121 21.45 -8.10 -10.87
N ALA A 122 20.52 -7.52 -10.11
CA ALA A 122 19.10 -7.87 -10.17
C ALA A 122 18.47 -7.52 -11.54
N ILE A 123 18.86 -6.39 -12.15
CA ILE A 123 18.39 -6.01 -13.49
C ILE A 123 18.91 -7.00 -14.53
N ASN A 124 20.19 -7.35 -14.49
CA ASN A 124 20.79 -8.29 -15.42
C ASN A 124 20.20 -9.70 -15.25
N MET A 125 19.91 -10.12 -14.02
CA MET A 125 19.26 -11.40 -13.74
C MET A 125 17.81 -11.45 -14.25
N ASN A 126 17.02 -10.39 -14.04
CA ASN A 126 15.59 -10.41 -14.33
C ASN A 126 15.25 -9.99 -15.77
N PHE A 127 16.07 -9.14 -16.38
CA PHE A 127 15.78 -8.52 -17.68
C PHE A 127 16.92 -8.66 -18.69
N SER A 128 18.00 -9.37 -18.34
CA SER A 128 19.22 -9.56 -19.14
C SER A 128 20.10 -8.32 -19.34
N SER A 129 19.52 -7.10 -19.34
CA SER A 129 20.28 -5.85 -19.42
C SER A 129 19.41 -4.64 -19.02
N LEU A 130 20.07 -3.53 -18.71
CA LEU A 130 19.42 -2.23 -18.52
C LEU A 130 18.60 -1.79 -19.74
N ASP A 131 19.12 -2.01 -20.96
CA ASP A 131 18.41 -1.61 -22.18
C ASP A 131 17.13 -2.42 -22.40
N SER A 132 17.14 -3.71 -22.07
CA SER A 132 15.94 -4.54 -22.07
C SER A 132 14.90 -4.03 -21.07
N LEU A 133 15.33 -3.67 -19.85
CA LEU A 133 14.44 -3.05 -18.86
C LEU A 133 13.85 -1.73 -19.36
N LYS A 134 14.67 -0.83 -19.92
CA LYS A 134 14.20 0.45 -20.49
C LYS A 134 13.16 0.24 -21.59
N ARG A 135 13.36 -0.75 -22.47
CA ARG A 135 12.36 -1.12 -23.50
C ARG A 135 11.04 -1.58 -22.90
N LEU A 136 11.07 -2.42 -21.85
CA LEU A 136 9.86 -2.87 -21.15
C LEU A 136 9.12 -1.71 -20.49
N LEU A 137 9.84 -0.83 -19.78
CA LEU A 137 9.26 0.37 -19.15
C LEU A 137 8.68 1.33 -20.18
N ASN A 138 9.41 1.63 -21.26
CA ASN A 138 8.91 2.50 -22.34
C ASN A 138 7.67 1.90 -23.03
N SER A 139 7.65 0.59 -23.27
CA SER A 139 6.49 -0.10 -23.85
C SER A 139 5.27 -0.03 -22.92
N GLY A 140 5.45 -0.31 -21.63
CA GLY A 140 4.39 -0.20 -20.62
C GLY A 140 3.84 1.22 -20.46
N ALA A 141 4.70 2.24 -20.54
CA ALA A 141 4.35 3.65 -20.54
C ALA A 141 3.60 4.11 -21.80
N ALA A 142 4.06 3.68 -22.97
CA ALA A 142 3.46 4.04 -24.25
C ALA A 142 2.07 3.40 -24.43
N THR A 143 1.91 2.15 -23.98
CA THR A 143 0.66 1.39 -24.11
C THR A 143 -0.36 1.67 -22.99
N ARG A 144 0.02 2.40 -21.94
CA ARG A 144 -0.92 2.89 -20.93
C ARG A 144 -1.90 3.89 -21.55
N PHE A 145 -3.07 3.41 -21.93
CA PHE A 145 -4.13 4.28 -22.44
C PHE A 145 -4.67 5.20 -21.33
N GLY A 146 -4.85 6.47 -21.68
CA GLY A 146 -5.23 7.53 -20.74
C GLY A 146 -4.10 7.89 -19.77
N SER A 147 -4.51 8.33 -18.59
CA SER A 147 -3.64 8.71 -17.47
C SER A 147 -3.12 7.49 -16.72
N GLY A 148 -1.87 7.58 -16.24
CA GLY A 148 -1.30 6.53 -15.43
C GLY A 148 0.19 6.64 -15.21
N TRP A 149 0.77 5.54 -14.76
CA TRP A 149 2.19 5.41 -14.44
C TRP A 149 2.72 4.08 -14.95
N VAL A 150 4.03 4.02 -15.21
CA VAL A 150 4.77 2.76 -15.35
C VAL A 150 5.75 2.61 -14.20
N TRP A 151 5.95 1.38 -13.73
CA TRP A 151 6.68 1.07 -12.51
C TRP A 151 7.72 0.00 -12.74
N LEU A 152 8.86 0.17 -12.07
CA LEU A 152 9.73 -0.93 -11.65
C LEU A 152 9.57 -1.07 -10.14
N TYR A 153 9.29 -2.28 -9.69
CA TYR A 153 8.97 -2.56 -8.28
C TYR A 153 9.55 -3.90 -7.83
N VAL A 154 9.68 -4.04 -6.51
CA VAL A 154 10.12 -5.28 -5.85
C VAL A 154 8.89 -6.08 -5.42
N THR A 155 8.77 -7.31 -5.90
CA THR A 155 7.68 -8.24 -5.52
C THR A 155 7.91 -8.82 -4.12
N PRO A 156 6.89 -9.42 -3.47
CA PRO A 156 7.07 -10.15 -2.21
C PRO A 156 8.17 -11.21 -2.23
N GLU A 157 8.41 -11.84 -3.37
CA GLU A 157 9.50 -12.80 -3.57
C GLU A 157 10.88 -12.14 -3.76
N LYS A 158 10.98 -10.83 -3.49
CA LYS A 158 12.18 -10.00 -3.62
C LYS A 158 12.76 -9.96 -5.03
N LYS A 159 11.90 -10.06 -6.05
CA LYS A 159 12.27 -9.98 -7.47
C LYS A 159 11.87 -8.64 -8.06
N LEU A 160 12.57 -8.19 -9.10
CA LEU A 160 12.15 -7.05 -9.90
C LEU A 160 11.04 -7.44 -10.87
N ALA A 161 10.02 -6.58 -10.99
CA ALA A 161 8.94 -6.70 -11.96
C ALA A 161 8.58 -5.32 -12.53
N VAL A 162 7.94 -5.34 -13.72
CA VAL A 162 7.47 -4.14 -14.43
C VAL A 162 5.97 -4.22 -14.64
N CYS A 163 5.25 -3.13 -14.36
CA CYS A 163 3.83 -3.01 -14.66
C CYS A 163 3.47 -1.55 -14.98
N SER A 164 2.25 -1.32 -15.47
CA SER A 164 1.66 0.02 -15.51
C SER A 164 0.34 0.03 -14.76
N THR A 165 -0.02 1.17 -14.19
CA THR A 165 -1.27 1.37 -13.46
C THR A 165 -2.07 2.53 -14.03
N PRO A 166 -3.41 2.48 -13.97
CA PRO A 166 -4.25 3.60 -14.38
C PRO A 166 -4.25 4.70 -13.30
N ASN A 167 -4.48 5.94 -13.73
CA ASN A 167 -4.69 7.08 -12.86
C ASN A 167 -3.57 7.24 -11.81
N GLN A 168 -3.91 7.29 -10.52
CA GLN A 168 -2.95 7.38 -9.41
C GLN A 168 -2.76 6.07 -8.65
N ASP A 169 -3.30 4.96 -9.17
CA ASP A 169 -3.04 3.65 -8.57
C ASP A 169 -1.55 3.31 -8.64
N ASN A 170 -1.06 2.51 -7.71
CA ASN A 170 0.33 2.05 -7.72
C ASN A 170 0.46 0.61 -7.17
N PRO A 171 1.61 -0.05 -7.34
CA PRO A 171 1.84 -1.43 -6.91
C PRO A 171 1.62 -1.74 -5.42
N ILE A 172 1.56 -0.76 -4.51
CA ILE A 172 1.28 -1.06 -3.09
C ILE A 172 -0.20 -1.44 -2.91
N MET A 173 -1.08 -0.88 -3.74
CA MET A 173 -2.52 -0.94 -3.53
C MET A 173 -3.13 -2.31 -3.83
N ASP A 174 -4.16 -2.69 -3.07
CA ASP A 174 -4.96 -3.89 -3.31
C ASP A 174 -5.59 -3.93 -4.71
N VAL A 175 -5.94 -2.77 -5.26
CA VAL A 175 -6.49 -2.62 -6.62
C VAL A 175 -5.48 -2.91 -7.73
N ALA A 176 -4.17 -3.00 -7.44
CA ALA A 176 -3.16 -3.40 -8.42
C ALA A 176 -3.17 -4.92 -8.72
N GLY A 177 -4.00 -5.69 -8.01
CA GLY A 177 -4.23 -7.10 -8.27
C GLY A 177 -2.95 -7.94 -8.11
N LYS A 178 -2.51 -8.60 -9.19
CA LYS A 178 -1.29 -9.42 -9.18
C LYS A 178 0.00 -8.59 -9.25
N ASN A 179 -0.09 -7.32 -9.61
CA ASN A 179 1.07 -6.45 -9.81
C ASN A 179 1.42 -5.69 -8.53
N ARG A 180 1.49 -6.41 -7.41
CA ARG A 180 1.76 -5.80 -6.11
C ARG A 180 3.20 -5.92 -5.65
N GLY A 181 3.67 -4.90 -4.97
CA GLY A 181 5.01 -4.82 -4.41
C GLY A 181 5.42 -3.38 -4.08
N ILE A 182 6.71 -3.16 -3.85
CA ILE A 182 7.25 -1.86 -3.43
C ILE A 182 7.87 -1.14 -4.64
N PRO A 183 7.30 -0.01 -5.08
CA PRO A 183 7.83 0.77 -6.19
C PRO A 183 9.20 1.35 -5.86
N ILE A 184 10.16 1.15 -6.77
CA ILE A 184 11.52 1.73 -6.66
C ILE A 184 11.78 2.78 -7.74
N LEU A 185 11.01 2.73 -8.84
CA LEU A 185 11.00 3.70 -9.92
C LEU A 185 9.58 3.79 -10.48
N GLY A 186 9.11 5.02 -10.71
CA GLY A 186 7.85 5.31 -11.38
C GLY A 186 8.03 6.42 -12.40
N ILE A 187 7.46 6.28 -13.59
CA ILE A 187 7.43 7.33 -14.62
C ILE A 187 5.98 7.77 -14.81
N ASP A 188 5.73 9.07 -14.60
CA ASP A 188 4.42 9.69 -14.81
C ASP A 188 4.14 9.78 -16.31
N VAL A 189 3.02 9.22 -16.76
CA VAL A 189 2.53 9.34 -18.14
C VAL A 189 1.15 9.99 -18.23
N TRP A 190 0.73 10.67 -17.17
CA TRP A 190 -0.31 11.70 -17.29
C TRP A 190 0.17 12.82 -18.22
N GLU A 191 -0.74 13.37 -19.01
CA GLU A 191 -0.40 14.43 -19.96
C GLU A 191 0.23 15.65 -19.27
N HIS A 192 -0.19 16.00 -18.04
CA HIS A 192 0.41 17.11 -17.29
C HIS A 192 1.92 16.98 -17.07
N ALA A 193 2.49 15.76 -17.15
CA ALA A 193 3.92 15.52 -16.93
C ALA A 193 4.78 15.85 -18.16
N TYR A 194 4.17 16.01 -19.34
CA TYR A 194 4.94 16.18 -20.59
C TYR A 194 4.31 17.12 -21.62
N TYR A 195 3.03 17.47 -21.52
CA TYR A 195 2.31 18.09 -22.63
C TYR A 195 2.83 19.49 -23.00
N LEU A 196 3.29 20.29 -22.03
CA LEU A 196 3.81 21.63 -22.31
C LEU A 196 5.02 21.60 -23.25
N LYS A 197 5.89 20.59 -23.10
CA LYS A 197 7.10 20.44 -23.92
C LYS A 197 6.94 19.50 -25.11
N TYR A 198 6.23 18.38 -24.93
CA TYR A 198 6.16 17.28 -25.90
C TYR A 198 4.79 17.14 -26.59
N GLN A 199 3.75 17.84 -26.10
CA GLN A 199 2.37 17.74 -26.59
C GLN A 199 1.93 16.27 -26.69
N ASN A 200 1.46 15.82 -27.85
CA ASN A 200 1.03 14.43 -28.06
C ASN A 200 2.19 13.41 -28.16
N LYS A 201 3.46 13.85 -28.15
CA LYS A 201 4.63 13.01 -28.39
C LYS A 201 5.14 12.36 -27.11
N ARG A 202 4.30 11.55 -26.46
CA ARG A 202 4.70 10.79 -25.25
C ARG A 202 5.98 9.98 -25.47
N GLY A 203 6.19 9.42 -26.67
CA GLY A 203 7.41 8.68 -27.01
C GLY A 203 8.69 9.53 -26.88
N ASP A 204 8.65 10.80 -27.27
CA ASP A 204 9.81 11.70 -27.18
C ASP A 204 10.13 12.02 -25.71
N TYR A 205 9.11 12.23 -24.88
CA TYR A 205 9.26 12.36 -23.43
C TYR A 205 9.89 11.10 -22.79
N LEU A 206 9.40 9.92 -23.17
CA LEU A 206 9.93 8.64 -22.66
C LEU A 206 11.37 8.38 -23.11
N ASN A 207 11.81 8.94 -24.25
CA ASN A 207 13.21 8.90 -24.64
C ASN A 207 14.06 9.91 -23.84
N ALA A 208 13.50 11.07 -23.51
CA ALA A 208 14.20 12.15 -22.81
C ALA A 208 14.39 11.88 -21.32
N ILE A 209 13.38 11.32 -20.63
CA ILE A 209 13.38 11.21 -19.16
C ILE A 209 14.54 10.40 -18.59
N TRP A 210 15.05 9.42 -19.35
CA TRP A 210 16.22 8.62 -18.95
C TRP A 210 17.48 9.46 -18.70
N ASN A 211 17.54 10.69 -19.20
CA ASN A 211 18.67 11.58 -18.96
C ASN A 211 18.65 12.19 -17.55
N VAL A 212 17.50 12.27 -16.88
CA VAL A 212 17.37 12.87 -15.55
C VAL A 212 17.02 11.85 -14.48
N LEU A 213 16.79 10.59 -14.85
CA LEU A 213 16.52 9.50 -13.92
C LEU A 213 17.82 9.02 -13.25
N ASP A 214 17.89 9.18 -11.93
CA ASP A 214 19.08 8.89 -11.13
C ASP A 214 19.09 7.45 -10.61
N TRP A 215 19.93 6.61 -11.21
CA TRP A 215 20.05 5.22 -10.82
C TRP A 215 20.63 5.01 -9.42
N ASN A 216 21.34 5.99 -8.85
CA ASN A 216 21.78 5.92 -7.46
C ASN A 216 20.58 6.01 -6.49
N ALA A 217 19.62 6.90 -6.78
CA ALA A 217 18.41 7.02 -6.01
C ALA A 217 17.54 5.75 -6.11
N VAL A 218 17.41 5.18 -7.32
CA VAL A 218 16.69 3.92 -7.53
C VAL A 218 17.38 2.75 -6.80
N GLY A 219 18.72 2.70 -6.82
CA GLY A 219 19.51 1.69 -6.09
C GLY A 219 19.26 1.71 -4.58
N LYS A 220 19.31 2.89 -3.96
CA LYS A 220 18.98 3.05 -2.52
C LYS A 220 17.56 2.59 -2.19
N ARG A 221 16.60 2.88 -3.08
CA ARG A 221 15.22 2.44 -2.93
C ARG A 221 15.08 0.94 -3.08
N TYR A 222 15.82 0.33 -3.99
CA TYR A 222 15.86 -1.13 -4.14
C TYR A 222 16.38 -1.80 -2.86
N GLU A 223 17.49 -1.33 -2.30
CA GLU A 223 18.04 -1.86 -1.05
C GLU A 223 17.06 -1.73 0.12
N ALA A 224 16.38 -0.57 0.25
CA ALA A 224 15.34 -0.39 1.26
C ALA A 224 14.14 -1.33 1.03
N ALA A 225 13.68 -1.43 -0.22
CA ALA A 225 12.54 -2.26 -0.60
C ALA A 225 12.75 -3.75 -0.31
N LEU A 226 13.97 -4.27 -0.41
CA LEU A 226 14.29 -5.68 -0.09
C LEU A 226 13.98 -6.08 1.36
N ASN A 227 13.90 -5.10 2.26
CA ASN A 227 13.62 -5.31 3.69
C ASN A 227 12.37 -4.56 4.16
N ASP A 228 11.56 -4.07 3.22
CA ASP A 228 10.36 -3.32 3.55
C ASP A 228 9.32 -4.25 4.19
N PRO A 229 8.80 -3.93 5.39
CA PRO A 229 7.81 -4.77 6.08
C PRO A 229 6.52 -4.94 5.27
N PHE A 230 6.17 -4.01 4.38
CA PHE A 230 4.99 -4.13 3.53
C PHE A 230 5.09 -5.26 2.51
N LEU A 231 6.29 -5.77 2.19
CA LEU A 231 6.39 -6.98 1.37
C LEU A 231 5.67 -8.16 2.01
N LYS A 232 5.79 -8.33 3.34
CA LYS A 232 5.06 -9.38 4.09
C LYS A 232 3.56 -9.11 4.09
N VAL A 233 3.15 -7.86 4.30
CA VAL A 233 1.72 -7.48 4.28
C VAL A 233 1.10 -7.80 2.92
N ILE A 234 1.79 -7.46 1.82
CA ILE A 234 1.35 -7.76 0.46
C ILE A 234 1.33 -9.28 0.22
N GLU A 235 2.35 -10.02 0.67
CA GLU A 235 2.42 -11.47 0.55
C GLU A 235 1.24 -12.16 1.26
N LYS A 236 0.93 -11.71 2.49
CA LYS A 236 -0.20 -12.22 3.28
C LYS A 236 -1.53 -11.92 2.60
N ASP A 237 -1.72 -10.69 2.11
CA ASP A 237 -2.96 -10.33 1.42
C ASP A 237 -3.13 -11.07 0.08
N ALA A 238 -2.04 -11.53 -0.53
CA ALA A 238 -2.08 -12.39 -1.72
C ALA A 238 -2.43 -13.86 -1.40
N TRP A 239 -2.41 -14.28 -0.14
CA TRP A 239 -2.71 -15.66 0.27
C TRP A 239 -4.21 -15.95 0.22
N GLN A 240 -4.69 -16.38 -0.96
CA GLN A 240 -6.11 -16.50 -1.26
C GLN A 240 -6.82 -17.54 -0.39
N GLU A 241 -6.20 -18.68 -0.15
CA GLU A 241 -6.79 -19.77 0.64
C GLU A 241 -7.00 -19.37 2.11
N LEU A 242 -6.10 -18.57 2.66
CA LEU A 242 -6.25 -18.02 4.01
C LEU A 242 -7.43 -17.05 4.07
N LYS A 243 -7.61 -16.20 3.05
CA LYS A 243 -8.75 -15.28 2.94
C LYS A 243 -10.07 -16.02 2.74
N ASP A 244 -10.08 -17.05 1.91
CA ASP A 244 -11.25 -17.89 1.66
C ASP A 244 -11.73 -18.57 2.95
N PHE A 245 -10.80 -19.16 3.72
CA PHE A 245 -11.12 -19.74 5.01
C PHE A 245 -11.65 -18.67 5.98
N HIS A 246 -10.97 -17.52 6.07
CA HIS A 246 -11.40 -16.41 6.92
C HIS A 246 -12.83 -15.94 6.60
N MET A 247 -13.19 -15.88 5.30
CA MET A 247 -14.52 -15.47 4.89
C MET A 247 -15.60 -16.44 5.41
N VAL A 248 -15.40 -17.76 5.28
CA VAL A 248 -16.34 -18.75 5.82
C VAL A 248 -16.38 -18.70 7.34
N MET A 249 -15.22 -18.54 7.99
CA MET A 249 -15.11 -18.33 9.43
C MET A 249 -15.94 -17.14 9.90
N ALA A 250 -15.71 -15.95 9.35
CA ALA A 250 -16.41 -14.73 9.73
C ALA A 250 -17.94 -14.84 9.50
N GLN A 251 -18.34 -15.44 8.38
CA GLN A 251 -19.76 -15.63 8.03
C GLN A 251 -20.48 -16.71 8.86
N THR A 252 -19.75 -17.46 9.68
CA THR A 252 -20.32 -18.48 10.57
C THR A 252 -20.13 -18.14 12.05
N PHE A 253 -19.01 -17.51 12.40
CA PHE A 253 -18.65 -17.10 13.75
C PHE A 253 -19.47 -15.90 14.23
N HIS A 254 -19.51 -14.79 13.48
CA HIS A 254 -20.22 -13.59 13.94
C HIS A 254 -21.73 -13.80 14.12
N PRO A 255 -22.45 -14.48 13.20
CA PRO A 255 -23.86 -14.80 13.46
C PRO A 255 -24.05 -15.66 14.71
N MET A 256 -23.10 -16.56 15.02
CA MET A 256 -23.15 -17.38 16.22
C MET A 256 -22.98 -16.54 17.50
N GLU A 257 -22.16 -15.48 17.48
CA GLU A 257 -22.07 -14.52 18.60
C GLU A 257 -23.43 -13.87 18.91
N ASP A 258 -24.25 -13.67 17.87
CA ASP A 258 -25.63 -13.17 18.00
C ASP A 258 -26.66 -14.28 18.28
N GLY A 259 -26.22 -15.51 18.57
CA GLY A 259 -27.07 -16.67 18.84
C GLY A 259 -27.66 -17.35 17.59
N ASN A 260 -27.27 -16.93 16.38
CA ASN A 260 -27.71 -17.56 15.14
C ASN A 260 -26.74 -18.65 14.69
N PHE A 261 -27.07 -19.90 15.02
CA PHE A 261 -26.28 -21.09 14.64
C PHE A 261 -26.56 -21.59 13.22
N GLN A 262 -27.55 -21.04 12.51
CA GLN A 262 -27.95 -21.57 11.21
C GLN A 262 -26.81 -21.54 10.17
N PRO A 263 -25.99 -20.47 10.07
CA PRO A 263 -24.87 -20.44 9.12
C PRO A 263 -23.84 -21.54 9.36
N ILE A 264 -23.42 -21.77 10.61
CA ILE A 264 -22.46 -22.85 10.87
C ILE A 264 -23.08 -24.24 10.63
N ARG A 265 -24.38 -24.41 10.91
CA ARG A 265 -25.09 -25.67 10.68
C ARG A 265 -25.18 -26.05 9.21
N THR A 266 -25.23 -25.06 8.31
CA THR A 266 -25.32 -25.30 6.87
C THR A 266 -23.96 -25.32 6.17
N ARG A 267 -22.93 -24.69 6.76
CA ARG A 267 -21.64 -24.46 6.09
C ARG A 267 -20.44 -25.13 6.76
N SER A 268 -20.65 -25.98 7.77
CA SER A 268 -19.53 -26.70 8.42
C SER A 268 -18.70 -27.55 7.45
N ALA A 269 -19.32 -28.13 6.42
CA ALA A 269 -18.61 -28.88 5.39
C ALA A 269 -17.75 -27.96 4.49
N GLU A 270 -18.23 -26.76 4.17
CA GLU A 270 -17.47 -25.75 3.42
C GLU A 270 -16.26 -25.27 4.23
N MET A 271 -16.40 -25.11 5.56
CA MET A 271 -15.29 -24.78 6.46
C MET A 271 -14.16 -25.82 6.36
N VAL A 272 -14.51 -27.12 6.38
CA VAL A 272 -13.56 -28.22 6.21
C VAL A 272 -12.88 -28.16 4.84
N GLU A 273 -13.65 -27.91 3.79
CA GLU A 273 -13.10 -27.79 2.44
C GLU A 273 -12.07 -26.66 2.35
N LYS A 274 -12.40 -25.46 2.86
CA LYS A 274 -11.48 -24.32 2.86
C LYS A 274 -10.24 -24.57 3.71
N ALA A 275 -10.36 -25.21 4.87
CA ALA A 275 -9.20 -25.58 5.69
C ALA A 275 -8.26 -26.54 4.93
N LYS A 276 -8.83 -27.53 4.23
CA LYS A 276 -8.05 -28.48 3.42
C LYS A 276 -7.39 -27.83 2.21
N LEU A 277 -8.05 -26.87 1.57
CA LEU A 277 -7.45 -26.08 0.49
C LEU A 277 -6.28 -25.25 1.02
N LEU A 278 -6.44 -24.61 2.18
CA LEU A 278 -5.35 -23.88 2.85
C LEU A 278 -4.16 -24.79 3.18
N ALA A 279 -4.40 -26.00 3.69
CA ALA A 279 -3.34 -26.97 4.01
C ALA A 279 -2.60 -27.52 2.78
N LYS A 280 -3.25 -27.55 1.61
CA LYS A 280 -2.64 -27.99 0.35
C LYS A 280 -1.90 -26.87 -0.37
N ALA A 281 -2.29 -25.62 -0.14
CA ALA A 281 -1.67 -24.47 -0.77
C ALA A 281 -0.25 -24.25 -0.25
N PRO A 282 0.68 -23.76 -1.09
CA PRO A 282 2.01 -23.41 -0.62
C PRO A 282 1.92 -22.25 0.37
N VAL A 283 2.48 -22.42 1.56
CA VAL A 283 2.64 -21.33 2.53
C VAL A 283 3.56 -20.27 1.92
N PRO A 284 3.20 -18.97 1.97
CA PRO A 284 4.04 -17.92 1.45
C PRO A 284 5.40 -17.89 2.16
N THR A 285 6.44 -17.52 1.42
CA THR A 285 7.83 -17.75 1.82
C THR A 285 8.15 -17.07 3.14
N SER A 286 7.64 -15.85 3.37
CA SER A 286 7.89 -15.12 4.63
C SER A 286 7.26 -15.75 5.86
N PHE A 287 6.28 -16.65 5.70
CA PHE A 287 5.52 -17.26 6.79
C PHE A 287 5.80 -18.76 6.95
N ARG A 288 6.75 -19.32 6.18
CA ARG A 288 7.07 -20.75 6.27
C ARG A 288 7.74 -21.05 7.60
N SER A 289 7.01 -21.74 8.47
CA SER A 289 7.55 -22.28 9.72
C SER A 289 6.85 -23.60 10.10
N PRO A 290 7.50 -24.44 10.93
CA PRO A 290 6.85 -25.60 11.54
C PRO A 290 5.59 -25.21 12.33
N GLU A 291 5.59 -24.05 12.98
CA GLU A 291 4.49 -23.52 13.78
C GLU A 291 3.28 -23.20 12.90
N ILE A 292 3.49 -22.53 11.76
CA ILE A 292 2.42 -22.27 10.78
C ILE A 292 1.85 -23.57 10.21
N THR A 293 2.73 -24.50 9.85
CA THR A 293 2.32 -25.80 9.33
C THR A 293 1.47 -26.55 10.35
N LYS A 294 1.89 -26.54 11.62
CA LYS A 294 1.13 -27.14 12.72
C LYS A 294 -0.22 -26.45 12.90
N ALA A 295 -0.25 -25.12 12.97
CA ALA A 295 -1.49 -24.36 13.19
C ALA A 295 -2.50 -24.58 12.05
N ILE A 296 -2.06 -24.70 10.80
CA ILE A 296 -2.93 -25.04 9.67
C ILE A 296 -3.48 -26.48 9.78
N ASN A 297 -2.67 -27.45 10.23
CA ASN A 297 -3.16 -28.81 10.47
C ASN A 297 -4.17 -28.86 11.63
N ASP A 298 -3.88 -28.17 12.73
CA ASP A 298 -4.81 -28.02 13.87
C ASP A 298 -6.15 -27.39 13.40
N LEU A 299 -6.09 -26.44 12.45
CA LEU A 299 -7.27 -25.82 11.84
C LEU A 299 -8.10 -26.81 11.01
N VAL A 300 -7.44 -27.70 10.26
CA VAL A 300 -8.11 -28.78 9.51
C VAL A 300 -8.81 -29.75 10.47
N GLU A 301 -8.09 -30.25 11.46
CA GLU A 301 -8.61 -31.19 12.45
C GLU A 301 -9.79 -30.59 13.23
N GLY A 302 -9.64 -29.34 13.70
CA GLY A 302 -10.70 -28.61 14.38
C GLY A 302 -11.95 -28.41 13.50
N SER A 303 -11.76 -28.12 12.21
CA SER A 303 -12.86 -27.99 11.25
C SER A 303 -13.60 -29.31 11.05
N GLU A 304 -12.88 -30.43 10.93
CA GLU A 304 -13.48 -31.76 10.77
C GLU A 304 -14.23 -32.20 12.03
N MET A 305 -13.70 -31.91 13.22
CA MET A 305 -14.36 -32.16 14.49
C MET A 305 -15.66 -31.35 14.61
N LEU A 306 -15.62 -30.07 14.25
CA LEU A 306 -16.79 -29.20 14.23
C LEU A 306 -17.88 -29.71 13.27
N ASP A 307 -17.51 -30.07 12.04
CA ASP A 307 -18.45 -30.62 11.05
C ASP A 307 -19.09 -31.93 11.53
N LYS A 308 -18.33 -32.80 12.20
CA LYS A 308 -18.85 -34.03 12.81
C LYS A 308 -19.86 -33.73 13.92
N LEU A 309 -19.65 -32.68 14.72
CA LEU A 309 -20.62 -32.25 15.73
C LEU A 309 -21.91 -31.73 15.09
N VAL A 310 -21.78 -30.89 14.05
CA VAL A 310 -22.91 -30.34 13.30
C VAL A 310 -23.75 -31.46 12.69
N LYS A 311 -23.13 -32.40 11.95
CA LYS A 311 -23.81 -33.54 11.32
C LYS A 311 -24.50 -34.48 12.31
N LYS A 312 -24.02 -34.54 13.55
CA LYS A 312 -24.66 -35.32 14.63
C LYS A 312 -25.80 -34.58 15.32
N GLY A 313 -26.16 -33.38 14.87
CA GLY A 313 -27.20 -32.56 15.51
C GLY A 313 -26.81 -32.14 16.93
N ALA A 314 -25.52 -31.86 17.18
CA ALA A 314 -25.07 -31.44 18.50
C ALA A 314 -25.81 -30.17 18.97
N LYS A 315 -25.96 -30.04 20.29
CA LYS A 315 -26.49 -28.85 20.95
C LYS A 315 -25.63 -27.63 20.62
N ASP A 316 -26.26 -26.46 20.52
CA ASP A 316 -25.60 -25.19 20.22
C ASP A 316 -24.42 -24.90 21.15
N SER A 317 -24.53 -25.22 22.44
CA SER A 317 -23.43 -25.03 23.41
C SER A 317 -22.16 -25.82 23.06
N LYS A 318 -22.29 -27.01 22.43
CA LYS A 318 -21.13 -27.79 21.97
C LYS A 318 -20.55 -27.22 20.68
N ILE A 319 -21.41 -26.75 19.78
CA ILE A 319 -20.99 -26.10 18.53
C ILE A 319 -20.25 -24.80 18.84
N LEU A 320 -20.79 -23.98 19.75
CA LEU A 320 -20.18 -22.75 20.25
C LEU A 320 -18.75 -22.99 20.72
N LYS A 321 -18.57 -23.92 21.68
CA LYS A 321 -17.22 -24.24 22.19
C LYS A 321 -16.25 -24.67 21.09
N SER A 322 -16.72 -25.48 20.14
CA SER A 322 -15.89 -25.98 19.04
C SER A 322 -15.54 -24.89 18.02
N LEU A 323 -16.49 -24.03 17.65
CA LEU A 323 -16.27 -22.95 16.70
C LEU A 323 -15.40 -21.83 17.33
N SER A 324 -15.57 -21.53 18.62
CA SER A 324 -14.65 -20.65 19.36
C SER A 324 -13.21 -21.18 19.39
N GLY A 325 -13.01 -22.46 19.71
CA GLY A 325 -11.67 -23.04 19.66
C GLY A 325 -11.06 -23.01 18.25
N LEU A 326 -11.87 -23.22 17.21
CA LEU A 326 -11.41 -23.13 15.82
C LEU A 326 -11.04 -21.70 15.43
N HIS A 327 -11.80 -20.71 15.89
CA HIS A 327 -11.51 -19.28 15.73
C HIS A 327 -10.19 -18.90 16.42
N ASP A 328 -9.94 -19.40 17.64
CA ASP A 328 -8.67 -19.19 18.35
C ASP A 328 -7.49 -19.79 17.57
N THR A 329 -7.63 -21.02 17.04
CA THR A 329 -6.62 -21.63 16.16
C THR A 329 -6.35 -20.78 14.92
N PHE A 330 -7.38 -20.20 14.31
CA PHE A 330 -7.20 -19.29 13.18
C PHE A 330 -6.42 -18.02 13.58
N HIS A 331 -6.66 -17.48 14.77
CA HIS A 331 -5.89 -16.33 15.28
C HIS A 331 -4.42 -16.65 15.56
N VAL A 332 -4.09 -17.90 15.94
CA VAL A 332 -2.69 -18.33 16.01
C VAL A 332 -2.01 -18.19 14.65
N ILE A 333 -2.67 -18.61 13.56
CA ILE A 333 -2.14 -18.42 12.20
C ILE A 333 -1.99 -16.93 11.88
N GLN A 334 -2.98 -16.10 12.22
CA GLN A 334 -2.92 -14.65 11.98
C GLN A 334 -1.74 -13.99 12.72
N GLY A 335 -1.52 -14.36 13.98
CA GLY A 335 -0.44 -13.86 14.82
C GLY A 335 0.94 -14.26 14.29
N LEU A 336 1.10 -15.52 13.88
CA LEU A 336 2.32 -16.01 13.21
C LEU A 336 2.59 -15.33 11.86
N CYS A 337 1.56 -14.74 11.24
CA CYS A 337 1.67 -13.95 10.00
C CYS A 337 1.70 -12.44 10.25
N SER A 338 1.80 -11.99 11.50
CA SER A 338 1.92 -10.57 11.85
C SER A 338 3.31 -10.29 12.42
N ASP A 339 3.84 -9.09 12.19
CA ASP A 339 5.10 -8.66 12.79
C ASP A 339 4.94 -8.21 14.26
N GLU A 340 3.79 -8.49 14.90
CA GLU A 340 3.56 -8.26 16.34
C GLU A 340 4.21 -9.40 17.17
N HIS A 341 5.54 -9.39 17.25
CA HIS A 341 6.32 -10.10 18.26
C HIS A 341 7.26 -9.13 18.99
#